data_AF-A0A3B9ZI24-F1
#
_entry.id   AF-A0A3B9ZI24-F1
#
_cell.length_a   1.000
_cell.length_b   1.000
_cell.length_c   1.000
_cell.angle_alpha   90.00
_cell.angle_beta   90.00
_cell.angle_gamma   90.00
#
_symmetry.space_group_name_H-M   'P 1'
#
loop_
_entity.id
_entity.type
_entity.pdbx_description
1 polymer ?
#
loop_
_entity_poly.entity_id
_entity_poly.type
_entity_poly.pdbx_seq_one_letter_code
_entity_poly.pdbx_strand_id
1 'polypeptide(L)'
;MAWDKTKPENDMLLINFPPACRANWDALELLTDANLQITNAKIAAGAGIVDTKLAQITTASKVHGSALTGLANVPSGAGVLPDANSPSKLKADASDTTPQYLDGLIDTGVFQVSAGDLLQLANGGVGTEKLVGGAASPGNNKAYGTNSSGTKGFYDSVDLATNQILTGEKTLNNLKLGGNANCNQKQLVSAVVENRTSDPGSPVNGQIWIRTDL
;
A
#
# COMPACT_ATOMS: atom_id res chain seq x y z
N MET A 1 -7.43 17.47 -55.52
CA MET A 1 -8.74 17.99 -55.95
C MET A 1 -9.74 17.63 -54.88
N ALA A 2 -10.33 18.60 -54.20
CA ALA A 2 -11.54 18.34 -53.42
C ALA A 2 -12.63 17.87 -54.40
N TRP A 3 -13.40 16.85 -54.01
CA TRP A 3 -14.56 16.46 -54.79
C TRP A 3 -15.51 17.66 -54.87
N ASP A 4 -15.85 18.09 -56.07
CA ASP A 4 -16.88 19.10 -56.29
C ASP A 4 -18.25 18.46 -56.07
N LYS A 5 -18.90 18.82 -54.95
CA LYS A 5 -20.22 18.29 -54.57
C LYS A 5 -21.36 19.05 -55.22
N THR A 6 -21.09 20.12 -55.96
CA THR A 6 -22.14 20.94 -56.55
C THR A 6 -22.92 20.12 -57.58
N LYS A 7 -24.24 20.08 -57.40
CA LYS A 7 -25.15 19.51 -58.39
C LYS A 7 -25.08 20.40 -59.64
N PRO A 8 -24.76 19.86 -60.82
CA PRO A 8 -24.78 20.66 -62.04
C PRO A 8 -26.17 21.29 -62.25
N GLU A 9 -26.20 22.50 -62.80
CA GLU A 9 -27.46 23.16 -63.13
C GLU A 9 -28.23 22.34 -64.19
N ASN A 10 -29.57 22.41 -64.16
CA ASN A 10 -30.44 21.57 -65.00
C ASN A 10 -30.25 21.82 -66.51
N ASP A 11 -29.60 22.90 -66.90
CA ASP A 11 -29.26 23.29 -68.27
C ASP A 11 -27.97 22.62 -68.81
N MET A 12 -27.12 22.07 -67.95
CA MET A 12 -25.84 21.46 -68.30
C MET A 12 -25.97 19.97 -68.65
N LEU A 13 -26.59 19.61 -69.80
CA LEU A 13 -26.84 18.22 -70.27
C LEU A 13 -27.58 17.29 -69.28
N LEU A 14 -27.79 17.72 -68.03
CA LEU A 14 -28.37 16.96 -66.93
C LEU A 14 -29.85 16.71 -67.17
N ILE A 15 -30.53 17.60 -67.91
CA ILE A 15 -31.90 17.41 -68.39
C ILE A 15 -32.07 16.15 -69.25
N ASN A 16 -31.02 15.77 -70.00
CA ASN A 16 -31.00 14.56 -70.82
C ASN A 16 -30.56 13.31 -70.04
N PHE A 17 -30.06 13.47 -68.80
CA PHE A 17 -29.73 12.35 -67.94
C PHE A 17 -31.02 11.67 -67.40
N PRO A 18 -31.01 10.39 -67.05
CA PRO A 18 -32.21 9.74 -66.54
C PRO A 18 -32.72 10.42 -65.25
N PRO A 19 -34.05 10.67 -65.11
CA PRO A 19 -34.63 11.29 -63.93
C PRO A 19 -34.24 10.60 -62.60
N ALA A 20 -34.15 9.27 -62.62
CA ALA A 20 -33.71 8.47 -61.47
C ALA A 20 -32.28 8.81 -61.03
N CYS A 21 -31.36 9.01 -61.97
CA CYS A 21 -29.98 9.36 -61.65
C CYS A 21 -29.86 10.79 -61.09
N ARG A 22 -30.72 11.72 -61.52
CA ARG A 22 -30.81 13.07 -60.92
C ARG A 22 -31.35 13.02 -59.49
N ALA A 23 -32.33 12.17 -59.23
CA ALA A 23 -32.90 11.96 -57.90
C ALA A 23 -31.88 11.36 -56.92
N ASN A 24 -30.99 10.48 -57.40
CA ASN A 24 -29.94 9.87 -56.59
C ASN A 24 -28.96 10.91 -56.00
N TRP A 25 -28.73 12.05 -56.67
CA TRP A 25 -27.83 13.09 -56.18
C TRP A 25 -28.34 13.69 -54.87
N ASP A 26 -29.59 14.12 -54.87
CA ASP A 26 -30.24 14.71 -53.69
C ASP A 26 -30.39 13.65 -52.58
N ALA A 27 -30.66 12.40 -52.96
CA ALA A 27 -30.83 11.29 -52.01
C ALA A 27 -29.53 10.86 -51.31
N LEU A 28 -28.38 10.97 -51.98
CA LEU A 28 -27.06 10.70 -51.41
C LEU A 28 -26.63 11.77 -50.40
N GLU A 29 -26.90 13.04 -50.71
CA GLU A 29 -26.54 14.16 -49.82
C GLU A 29 -27.42 14.21 -48.57
N LEU A 30 -28.73 14.00 -48.74
CA LEU A 30 -29.70 14.01 -47.64
C LEU A 30 -29.86 12.66 -46.93
N LEU A 31 -29.17 11.61 -47.40
CA LEU A 31 -29.25 10.25 -46.88
C LEU A 31 -30.69 9.70 -46.83
N THR A 32 -31.50 9.97 -47.85
CA THR A 32 -32.93 9.57 -47.87
C THR A 32 -33.21 8.24 -48.56
N ASP A 33 -32.25 7.73 -49.35
CA ASP A 33 -32.36 6.40 -50.00
C ASP A 33 -31.37 5.39 -49.39
N ALA A 34 -31.91 4.40 -48.67
CA ALA A 34 -31.13 3.35 -48.03
C ALA A 34 -30.33 2.48 -49.03
N ASN A 35 -30.76 2.38 -50.30
CA ASN A 35 -30.04 1.65 -51.34
C ASN A 35 -28.79 2.39 -51.83
N LEU A 36 -28.74 3.71 -51.66
CA LEU A 36 -27.57 4.53 -52.00
C LEU A 36 -26.63 4.77 -50.81
N GLN A 37 -27.13 4.62 -49.58
CA GLN A 37 -26.32 4.72 -48.37
C GLN A 37 -25.31 3.57 -48.24
N ILE A 38 -24.13 3.86 -47.66
CA ILE A 38 -23.17 2.84 -47.26
C ILE A 38 -23.57 2.30 -45.89
N THR A 39 -24.38 1.24 -45.90
CA THR A 39 -24.79 0.52 -44.69
C THR A 39 -23.79 -0.59 -44.35
N ASN A 40 -23.77 -1.08 -43.11
CA ASN A 40 -22.93 -2.20 -42.69
C ASN A 40 -23.04 -3.43 -43.62
N ALA A 41 -24.25 -3.76 -44.09
CA ALA A 41 -24.47 -4.89 -44.98
C ALA A 41 -23.78 -4.78 -46.35
N LYS A 42 -23.38 -3.56 -46.76
CA LYS A 42 -22.73 -3.29 -48.06
C LYS A 42 -21.21 -3.25 -47.95
N ILE A 43 -20.66 -3.26 -46.74
CA ILE A 43 -19.22 -3.38 -46.52
C ILE A 43 -18.89 -4.87 -46.46
N ALA A 44 -18.12 -5.35 -47.44
CA ALA A 44 -17.63 -6.71 -47.42
C ALA A 44 -16.74 -6.96 -46.19
N ALA A 45 -16.79 -8.17 -45.63
CA ALA A 45 -15.97 -8.53 -44.47
C ALA A 45 -14.45 -8.37 -44.70
N GLY A 46 -14.00 -8.49 -45.96
CA GLY A 46 -12.61 -8.28 -46.37
C GLY A 46 -12.31 -6.89 -46.94
N ALA A 47 -13.17 -5.89 -46.72
CA ALA A 47 -12.92 -4.54 -47.19
C ALA A 47 -11.65 -3.98 -46.54
N GLY A 48 -10.58 -3.82 -47.33
CA GLY A 48 -9.29 -3.27 -46.88
C GLY A 48 -9.34 -1.76 -46.66
N ILE A 49 -10.07 -1.32 -45.63
CA ILE A 49 -10.13 0.09 -45.22
C ILE A 49 -8.83 0.41 -44.46
N VAL A 50 -7.82 0.86 -45.20
CA VAL A 50 -6.50 1.20 -44.64
C VAL A 50 -6.61 2.41 -43.70
N ASP A 51 -5.83 2.45 -42.62
CA ASP A 51 -5.91 3.46 -41.54
C ASP A 51 -5.97 4.91 -42.04
N THR A 52 -5.23 5.25 -43.10
CA THR A 52 -5.21 6.61 -43.67
C THR A 52 -6.54 7.04 -44.33
N LYS A 53 -7.48 6.10 -44.51
CA LYS A 53 -8.82 6.34 -45.06
C LYS A 53 -9.90 6.46 -43.99
N LEU A 54 -9.57 6.17 -42.73
CA LEU A 54 -10.47 6.39 -41.61
C LEU A 54 -10.17 7.77 -41.00
N ALA A 55 -11.17 8.65 -40.98
CA ALA A 55 -11.05 9.91 -40.24
C ALA A 55 -10.82 9.62 -38.75
N GLN A 56 -10.17 10.54 -38.02
CA GLN A 56 -10.00 10.41 -36.58
C GLN A 56 -11.36 10.12 -35.91
N ILE A 57 -11.37 9.16 -34.99
CA ILE A 57 -12.56 8.85 -34.19
C ILE A 57 -12.68 9.92 -33.11
N THR A 58 -13.36 11.02 -33.44
CA THR A 58 -13.53 12.18 -32.55
C THR A 58 -14.81 12.12 -31.70
N THR A 59 -15.65 11.11 -31.92
CA THR A 59 -16.90 10.89 -31.20
C THR A 59 -16.96 9.47 -30.65
N ALA A 60 -17.57 9.31 -29.47
CA ALA A 60 -17.72 8.01 -28.82
C ALA A 60 -18.58 7.04 -29.64
N SER A 61 -18.49 5.74 -29.32
CA SER A 61 -19.33 4.66 -29.88
C SER A 61 -19.17 4.39 -31.38
N LYS A 62 -18.07 4.79 -32.00
CA LYS A 62 -17.75 4.45 -33.41
C LYS A 62 -17.05 3.10 -33.58
N VAL A 63 -16.44 2.57 -32.52
CA VAL A 63 -15.84 1.24 -32.50
C VAL A 63 -16.48 0.46 -31.36
N HIS A 64 -16.96 -0.75 -31.64
CA HIS A 64 -17.49 -1.63 -30.61
C HIS A 64 -16.36 -2.11 -29.69
N GLY A 65 -16.54 -2.05 -28.37
CA GLY A 65 -15.48 -2.39 -27.41
C GLY A 65 -14.90 -3.80 -27.60
N SER A 66 -15.72 -4.77 -28.03
CA SER A 66 -15.25 -6.13 -28.33
C SER A 66 -14.41 -6.25 -29.60
N ALA A 67 -14.27 -5.19 -30.40
CA ALA A 67 -13.32 -5.14 -31.52
C ALA A 67 -11.92 -4.71 -31.05
N LEU A 68 -11.80 -4.12 -29.84
CA LEU A 68 -10.54 -3.79 -29.20
C LEU A 68 -10.07 -4.94 -28.30
N THR A 69 -9.83 -6.12 -28.89
CA THR A 69 -9.43 -7.32 -28.13
C THR A 69 -7.95 -7.33 -27.71
N GLY A 70 -7.18 -6.30 -28.06
CA GLY A 70 -5.72 -6.33 -28.06
C GLY A 70 -5.02 -5.08 -27.52
N LEU A 71 -5.53 -4.49 -26.43
CA LEU A 71 -4.84 -3.40 -25.73
C LEU A 71 -3.56 -3.84 -24.98
N ALA A 72 -3.13 -5.10 -25.13
CA ALA A 72 -1.97 -5.66 -24.44
C ALA A 72 -0.65 -4.92 -24.73
N ASN A 73 -0.59 -4.10 -25.78
CA ASN A 73 0.59 -3.36 -26.20
C ASN A 73 0.30 -1.88 -26.47
N VAL A 74 -0.29 -1.15 -25.52
CA VAL A 74 -0.35 0.33 -25.61
C VAL A 74 1.08 0.86 -25.48
N PRO A 75 1.70 1.44 -26.54
CA PRO A 75 3.05 1.99 -26.45
C PRO A 75 3.07 3.17 -25.47
N SER A 76 4.21 3.43 -24.80
CA SER A 76 4.35 4.51 -23.82
C SER A 76 4.00 5.92 -24.36
N GLY A 77 3.99 6.10 -25.68
CA GLY A 77 3.62 7.35 -26.36
C GLY A 77 2.15 7.46 -26.80
N ALA A 78 1.31 6.44 -26.57
CA ALA A 78 -0.08 6.43 -27.04
C ALA A 78 -1.06 7.25 -26.17
N GLY A 79 -0.56 7.97 -25.16
CA GLY A 79 -1.36 8.82 -24.28
C GLY A 79 -2.01 8.06 -23.13
N VAL A 80 -3.03 8.67 -22.52
CA VAL A 80 -3.72 8.13 -21.35
C VAL A 80 -4.89 7.25 -21.78
N LEU A 81 -4.94 6.01 -21.27
CA LEU A 81 -6.13 5.15 -21.35
C LEU A 81 -7.28 5.80 -20.55
N PRO A 82 -8.46 6.04 -21.15
CA PRO A 82 -9.63 6.49 -20.39
C PRO A 82 -9.94 5.51 -19.26
N ASP A 83 -10.30 6.03 -18.08
CA ASP A 83 -10.53 5.21 -16.87
C ASP A 83 -11.55 4.08 -17.11
N ALA A 84 -12.57 4.31 -17.94
CA ALA A 84 -13.58 3.32 -18.31
C ALA A 84 -13.03 2.11 -19.10
N ASN A 85 -11.83 2.24 -19.68
CA ASN A 85 -11.21 1.25 -20.55
C ASN A 85 -9.99 0.58 -19.91
N SER A 86 -9.64 0.95 -18.67
CA SER A 86 -8.62 0.29 -17.88
C SER A 86 -9.30 -0.74 -16.98
N PRO A 87 -9.11 -2.07 -17.17
CA PRO A 87 -9.92 -3.10 -16.51
C PRO A 87 -9.85 -3.11 -14.97
N SER A 88 -8.91 -2.39 -14.40
CA SER A 88 -8.74 -2.10 -12.99
C SER A 88 -7.68 -1.03 -12.97
N LYS A 89 -7.90 0.09 -12.27
CA LYS A 89 -6.98 1.23 -12.26
C LYS A 89 -5.55 0.73 -12.07
N LEU A 90 -4.77 0.77 -13.15
CA LEU A 90 -3.34 0.45 -13.21
C LEU A 90 -2.49 1.42 -12.37
N LYS A 91 -3.13 2.33 -11.63
CA LYS A 91 -2.50 3.35 -10.82
C LYS A 91 -3.08 3.28 -9.42
N ALA A 92 -2.18 3.14 -8.45
CA ALA A 92 -2.45 3.45 -7.08
C ALA A 92 -2.54 4.98 -6.99
N ASP A 93 -3.73 5.56 -7.15
CA ASP A 93 -3.94 7.02 -7.11
C ASP A 93 -4.57 7.41 -5.78
N ALA A 94 -3.87 8.22 -4.96
CA ALA A 94 -4.37 8.61 -3.65
C ALA A 94 -5.55 9.61 -3.69
N SER A 95 -5.82 10.22 -4.86
CA SER A 95 -6.95 11.12 -5.05
C SER A 95 -8.24 10.39 -5.46
N ASP A 96 -8.16 9.08 -5.72
CA ASP A 96 -9.31 8.26 -6.03
C ASP A 96 -10.13 7.95 -4.76
N THR A 97 -11.39 8.38 -4.77
CA THR A 97 -12.30 8.28 -3.61
C THR A 97 -13.27 7.09 -3.72
N THR A 98 -13.21 6.32 -4.82
CA THR A 98 -14.04 5.12 -5.01
C THR A 98 -13.32 3.89 -4.45
N PRO A 99 -13.98 2.95 -3.75
CA PRO A 99 -13.32 1.73 -3.25
C PRO A 99 -12.66 0.97 -4.42
N GLN A 100 -11.33 0.92 -4.42
CA GLN A 100 -10.55 0.50 -5.59
C GLN A 100 -10.32 -1.02 -5.66
N TYR A 101 -9.92 -1.49 -6.84
CA TYR A 101 -9.34 -2.82 -7.05
C TYR A 101 -8.19 -3.11 -6.07
N LEU A 102 -7.33 -2.13 -5.80
CA LEU A 102 -6.24 -2.26 -4.84
C LEU A 102 -6.75 -2.37 -3.40
N ASP A 103 -7.77 -1.62 -2.98
CA ASP A 103 -8.36 -1.73 -1.63
C ASP A 103 -8.96 -3.11 -1.34
N GLY A 104 -9.42 -3.81 -2.39
CA GLY A 104 -9.87 -5.20 -2.29
C GLY A 104 -8.73 -6.23 -2.30
N LEU A 105 -7.51 -5.84 -2.70
CA LEU A 105 -6.33 -6.70 -2.78
C LEU A 105 -5.34 -6.48 -1.63
N ILE A 106 -5.29 -5.28 -1.06
CA ILE A 106 -4.42 -4.92 0.05
C ILE A 106 -5.23 -4.82 1.34
N ASP A 107 -4.64 -5.26 2.45
CA ASP A 107 -5.18 -4.96 3.78
C ASP A 107 -4.96 -3.47 4.05
N THR A 108 -6.01 -2.67 3.89
CA THR A 108 -5.98 -1.21 4.07
C THR A 108 -5.67 -0.77 5.51
N GLY A 109 -5.73 -1.70 6.47
CA GLY A 109 -5.24 -1.48 7.83
C GLY A 109 -3.70 -1.46 7.92
N VAL A 110 -3.01 -2.08 6.96
CA VAL A 110 -1.55 -2.25 6.94
C VAL A 110 -0.88 -1.48 5.81
N PHE A 111 -1.49 -1.44 4.63
CA PHE A 111 -0.95 -0.80 3.43
C PHE A 111 -1.93 0.27 2.91
N GLN A 112 -1.40 1.37 2.41
CA GLN A 112 -2.18 2.44 1.79
C GLN A 112 -1.46 2.96 0.55
N VAL A 113 -2.18 3.71 -0.29
CA VAL A 113 -1.57 4.54 -1.32
C VAL A 113 -1.09 5.86 -0.70
N SER A 114 0.15 6.27 -1.00
CA SER A 114 0.71 7.54 -0.58
C SER A 114 0.17 8.67 -1.42
N ALA A 115 0.26 9.92 -0.95
CA ALA A 115 -0.11 11.09 -1.75
C ALA A 115 0.71 11.25 -3.06
N GLY A 116 1.82 10.50 -3.20
CA GLY A 116 2.62 10.42 -4.43
C GLY A 116 2.35 9.17 -5.25
N ASP A 117 1.20 8.52 -5.06
CA ASP A 117 0.74 7.38 -5.85
C ASP A 117 1.62 6.12 -5.71
N LEU A 118 2.24 5.95 -4.54
CA LEU A 118 3.08 4.80 -4.20
C LEU A 118 2.40 3.93 -3.14
N LEU A 119 2.55 2.60 -3.23
CA LEU A 119 2.16 1.72 -2.13
C LEU A 119 3.10 1.92 -0.95
N GLN A 120 2.55 2.22 0.22
CA GLN A 120 3.29 2.42 1.46
C GLN A 120 2.60 1.74 2.63
N LEU A 121 3.28 1.65 3.77
CA LEU A 121 2.63 1.26 5.02
C LEU A 121 1.62 2.34 5.44
N ALA A 122 0.46 1.89 5.90
CA ALA A 122 -0.57 2.78 6.39
C ALA A 122 -0.06 3.61 7.58
N ASN A 123 -0.42 4.89 7.63
CA ASN A 123 -0.12 5.80 8.74
C ASN A 123 1.38 5.95 9.08
N GLY A 124 2.27 5.83 8.08
CA GLY A 124 3.71 6.08 8.26
C GLY A 124 4.51 4.88 8.81
N GLY A 125 3.92 3.69 8.86
CA GLY A 125 4.63 2.46 9.25
C GLY A 125 3.87 1.63 10.29
N VAL A 126 4.56 0.66 10.88
CA VAL A 126 4.09 0.03 12.11
C VAL A 126 4.45 0.97 13.27
N GLY A 127 3.74 2.10 13.36
CA GLY A 127 3.75 2.91 14.58
C GLY A 127 3.51 1.96 15.76
N THR A 128 4.17 2.20 16.89
CA THR A 128 4.10 1.28 18.03
C THR A 128 2.66 1.09 18.52
N GLU A 129 1.78 2.06 18.30
CA GLU A 129 0.33 2.03 18.50
C GLU A 129 -0.45 1.11 17.56
N LYS A 130 0.13 0.76 16.40
CA LYS A 130 -0.48 -0.14 15.41
C LYS A 130 -0.22 -1.61 15.71
N LEU A 131 0.67 -1.89 16.66
CA LEU A 131 0.88 -3.22 17.20
C LEU A 131 -0.30 -3.60 18.13
N VAL A 132 -0.62 -4.90 18.23
CA VAL A 132 -1.70 -5.38 19.12
C VAL A 132 -1.35 -5.07 20.58
N GLY A 133 -2.18 -4.28 21.27
CA GLY A 133 -1.86 -3.78 22.61
C GLY A 133 -0.72 -2.75 22.60
N GLY A 134 -0.51 -2.10 21.45
CA GLY A 134 0.49 -1.08 21.23
C GLY A 134 0.19 0.25 21.94
N ALA A 135 1.22 1.06 22.10
CA ALA A 135 1.12 2.40 22.67
C ALA A 135 1.89 3.39 21.78
N ALA A 136 1.35 4.59 21.55
CA ALA A 136 2.00 5.63 20.74
C ALA A 136 3.32 6.14 21.35
N SER A 137 3.45 6.01 22.66
CA SER A 137 4.67 6.33 23.39
C SER A 137 4.85 5.34 24.54
N PRO A 138 5.44 4.16 24.28
CA PRO A 138 5.62 3.11 25.28
C PRO A 138 6.45 3.54 26.51
N GLY A 139 7.21 4.62 26.37
CA GLY A 139 8.20 5.05 27.34
C GLY A 139 9.55 4.35 27.11
N ASN A 140 10.57 4.78 27.84
CA ASN A 140 11.91 4.24 27.73
C ASN A 140 11.96 2.79 28.24
N ASN A 141 12.92 2.01 27.72
CA ASN A 141 13.23 0.65 28.19
C ASN A 141 12.00 -0.28 28.12
N LYS A 142 11.19 -0.14 27.07
CA LYS A 142 10.14 -1.10 26.74
C LYS A 142 10.50 -1.89 25.50
N ALA A 143 10.25 -3.19 25.53
CA ALA A 143 10.28 -4.07 24.36
C ALA A 143 8.85 -4.51 24.03
N TYR A 144 8.49 -4.47 22.75
CA TYR A 144 7.24 -5.08 22.30
C TYR A 144 7.42 -6.60 22.23
N GLY A 145 6.49 -7.35 22.81
CA GLY A 145 6.61 -8.80 22.87
C GLY A 145 5.29 -9.49 23.21
N THR A 146 5.39 -10.73 23.66
CA THR A 146 4.26 -11.52 24.18
C THR A 146 4.62 -11.97 25.60
N ASN A 147 3.74 -11.77 26.58
CA ASN A 147 3.99 -12.18 27.97
C ASN A 147 3.73 -13.68 28.19
N SER A 148 3.98 -14.17 29.40
CA SER A 148 3.76 -15.58 29.79
C SER A 148 2.29 -16.03 29.69
N SER A 149 1.35 -15.09 29.63
CA SER A 149 -0.09 -15.34 29.45
C SER A 149 -0.52 -15.24 27.98
N GLY A 150 0.41 -15.10 27.04
CA GLY A 150 0.10 -15.01 25.60
C GLY A 150 -0.41 -13.65 25.12
N THR A 151 -0.44 -12.65 26.00
CA THR A 151 -0.89 -11.29 25.66
C THR A 151 0.23 -10.51 24.95
N LYS A 152 -0.08 -9.79 23.87
CA LYS A 152 0.86 -8.92 23.16
C LYS A 152 0.83 -7.49 23.73
N GLY A 153 1.97 -6.83 23.73
CA GLY A 153 2.09 -5.45 24.22
C GLY A 153 3.53 -5.02 24.47
N PHE A 154 3.68 -3.80 25.01
CA PHE A 154 4.95 -3.29 25.49
C PHE A 154 5.20 -3.71 26.94
N TYR A 155 6.36 -4.30 27.18
CA TYR A 155 6.79 -4.76 28.50
C TYR A 155 8.12 -4.12 28.85
N ASP A 156 8.41 -3.99 30.15
CA ASP A 156 9.73 -3.58 30.60
C ASP A 156 10.79 -4.48 29.96
N SER A 157 11.65 -3.87 29.13
CA SER A 157 12.89 -4.50 28.77
C SER A 157 13.71 -4.52 30.05
N VAL A 158 14.02 -5.72 30.55
CA VAL A 158 14.83 -5.85 31.75
C VAL A 158 16.13 -5.09 31.50
N ASP A 159 16.32 -3.98 32.22
CA ASP A 159 17.64 -3.39 32.36
C ASP A 159 18.49 -4.42 33.11
N LEU A 160 19.27 -5.21 32.38
CA LEU A 160 20.24 -6.14 32.96
C LEU A 160 21.34 -5.44 33.78
N ALA A 161 21.20 -4.14 34.07
CA ALA A 161 22.28 -3.29 34.53
C ALA A 161 22.25 -2.88 36.01
N THR A 162 21.16 -2.98 36.80
CA THR A 162 21.18 -2.38 38.16
C THR A 162 20.45 -3.06 39.30
N ASN A 163 19.78 -4.19 39.10
CA ASN A 163 19.36 -5.02 40.23
C ASN A 163 19.31 -6.48 39.78
N GLN A 164 20.36 -7.24 40.07
CA GLN A 164 20.20 -8.69 40.07
C GLN A 164 19.13 -9.00 41.10
N ILE A 165 17.91 -9.27 40.67
CA ILE A 165 16.92 -9.92 41.51
C ILE A 165 17.46 -11.34 41.69
N LEU A 166 18.17 -11.57 42.78
CA LEU A 166 18.67 -12.89 43.15
C LEU A 166 17.45 -13.76 43.50
N THR A 167 16.87 -14.41 42.50
CA THR A 167 15.81 -15.42 42.69
C THR A 167 16.44 -16.80 42.88
N GLY A 168 15.90 -17.59 43.82
CA GLY A 168 16.38 -18.94 44.18
C GLY A 168 17.48 -18.94 45.25
N GLU A 169 17.80 -20.13 45.78
CA GLU A 169 18.89 -20.34 46.75
C GLU A 169 20.22 -19.86 46.15
N LYS A 170 20.97 -19.03 46.89
CA LYS A 170 22.25 -18.48 46.45
C LYS A 170 23.28 -18.73 47.54
N THR A 171 24.35 -19.40 47.16
CA THR A 171 25.54 -19.51 48.00
C THR A 171 26.36 -18.23 47.89
N LEU A 172 27.10 -17.87 48.93
CA LEU A 172 27.99 -16.69 48.97
C LEU A 172 29.05 -16.71 47.86
N ASN A 173 29.25 -17.84 47.19
CA ASN A 173 30.25 -18.05 46.15
C ASN A 173 30.06 -17.15 44.92
N ASN A 174 28.87 -16.58 44.71
CA ASN A 174 28.53 -15.81 43.51
C ASN A 174 28.05 -14.37 43.79
N LEU A 175 28.12 -13.90 45.04
CA LEU A 175 27.75 -12.52 45.36
C LEU A 175 28.88 -11.57 44.95
N LYS A 176 28.69 -10.86 43.84
CA LYS A 176 29.60 -9.79 43.41
C LYS A 176 29.39 -8.58 44.32
N LEU A 177 30.11 -8.51 45.45
CA LEU A 177 30.05 -7.39 46.39
C LEU A 177 30.73 -6.16 45.76
N GLY A 178 29.97 -5.37 45.04
CA GLY A 178 30.41 -4.06 44.55
C GLY A 178 30.27 -3.02 45.65
N GLY A 179 31.38 -2.70 46.32
CA GLY A 179 31.44 -1.61 47.29
C GLY A 179 32.74 -1.58 48.07
N ASN A 180 33.27 -0.39 48.32
CA ASN A 180 34.42 -0.22 49.23
C ASN A 180 33.90 -0.27 50.67
N ALA A 181 34.33 -1.24 51.46
CA ALA A 181 34.09 -1.24 52.90
C ALA A 181 35.04 -0.24 53.58
N ASN A 182 34.58 0.99 53.83
CA ASN A 182 35.36 1.98 54.56
C ASN A 182 35.30 1.68 56.07
N CYS A 183 36.40 1.14 56.59
CA CYS A 183 36.59 0.83 58.01
C CYS A 183 37.17 2.02 58.80
N ASN A 184 36.90 3.27 58.37
CA ASN A 184 37.36 4.50 59.02
C ASN A 184 38.85 4.46 59.39
N GLN A 185 39.71 4.11 58.42
CA GLN A 185 41.17 3.97 58.57
C GLN A 185 41.62 2.87 59.55
N LYS A 186 40.75 1.95 59.97
CA LYS A 186 41.11 0.75 60.73
C LYS A 186 41.34 -0.43 59.78
N GLN A 187 42.17 -1.38 60.18
CA GLN A 187 42.38 -2.61 59.42
C GLN A 187 41.23 -3.57 59.72
N LEU A 188 40.60 -4.14 58.68
CA LEU A 188 39.73 -5.31 58.85
C LEU A 188 40.63 -6.52 59.10
N VAL A 189 40.60 -7.06 60.32
CA VAL A 189 41.52 -8.14 60.72
C VAL A 189 40.92 -9.52 60.45
N SER A 190 39.59 -9.68 60.56
CA SER A 190 38.90 -10.91 60.19
C SER A 190 37.46 -10.65 59.78
N ALA A 191 36.91 -11.51 58.92
CA ALA A 191 35.49 -11.54 58.58
C ALA A 191 34.95 -12.93 58.95
N VAL A 192 33.98 -12.96 59.85
CA VAL A 192 33.43 -14.20 60.41
C VAL A 192 31.94 -14.26 60.09
N VAL A 193 31.51 -15.27 59.34
CA VAL A 193 30.11 -15.53 59.04
C VAL A 193 29.65 -16.68 59.95
N GLU A 194 28.98 -16.34 61.04
CA GLU A 194 28.46 -17.31 62.01
C GLU A 194 26.94 -17.19 62.14
N ASN A 195 26.25 -18.33 62.09
CA ASN A 195 24.83 -18.41 62.41
C ASN A 195 24.66 -18.56 63.94
N ARG A 196 24.57 -17.46 64.68
CA ARG A 196 24.38 -17.50 66.14
C ARG A 196 22.91 -17.71 66.49
N THR A 197 22.46 -18.96 66.49
CA THR A 197 21.12 -19.33 66.96
C THR A 197 21.02 -19.48 68.49
N SER A 198 22.14 -19.36 69.23
CA SER A 198 22.22 -19.67 70.66
C SER A 198 22.29 -18.45 71.61
N ASP A 199 22.37 -17.21 71.11
CA ASP A 199 22.48 -16.02 71.97
C ASP A 199 21.11 -15.45 72.36
N PRO A 200 20.82 -15.23 73.67
CA PRO A 200 19.55 -14.63 74.10
C PRO A 200 19.41 -13.20 73.57
N GLY A 201 18.42 -12.97 72.70
CA GLY A 201 18.11 -11.66 72.12
C GLY A 201 18.64 -11.43 70.70
N SER A 202 19.35 -12.39 70.10
CA SER A 202 19.78 -12.29 68.71
C SER A 202 18.59 -12.55 67.76
N PRO A 203 18.36 -11.72 66.72
CA PRO A 203 17.18 -11.86 65.87
C PRO A 203 17.20 -13.17 65.08
N VAL A 204 16.03 -13.78 64.94
CA VAL A 204 15.78 -15.10 64.30
C VAL A 204 16.16 -15.18 62.81
N ASN A 205 16.65 -14.10 62.22
CA ASN A 205 17.15 -14.05 60.85
C ASN A 205 18.66 -13.81 60.87
N GLY A 206 19.42 -14.70 60.21
CA GLY A 206 20.89 -14.69 60.22
C GLY A 206 21.49 -13.32 59.90
N GLN A 207 22.33 -12.83 60.79
CA GLN A 207 23.04 -11.56 60.64
C GLN A 207 24.51 -11.81 60.30
N ILE A 208 25.07 -10.96 59.43
CA ILE A 208 26.51 -10.92 59.16
C ILE A 208 27.09 -9.85 60.10
N TRP A 209 27.99 -10.26 60.99
CA TRP A 209 28.67 -9.36 61.92
C TRP A 209 30.07 -9.05 61.42
N ILE A 210 30.43 -7.77 61.35
CA ILE A 210 31.80 -7.33 61.07
C ILE A 210 32.35 -6.76 62.37
N ARG A 211 33.34 -7.45 62.94
CA ARG A 211 34.00 -7.05 64.18
C ARG A 211 35.29 -6.28 63.86
N THR A 212 35.52 -5.18 64.58
CA THR A 212 36.71 -4.33 64.45
C THR A 212 37.65 -4.43 65.66
N ASP A 213 37.36 -5.32 66.60
CA ASP A 213 38.10 -5.50 67.85
C ASP A 213 39.15 -6.62 67.75
N LEU A 214 40.38 -6.25 68.12
CA LEU A 214 41.40 -7.05 68.81
C LEU A 214 42.06 -6.12 69.84
#